data_AF-A0A149VS60-F1
#
_entry.id   AF-A0A149VS60-F1
#
_cell.length_a   1.000
_cell.length_b   1.000
_cell.length_c   1.000
_cell.angle_alpha   90.00
_cell.angle_beta   90.00
_cell.angle_gamma   90.00
#
_symmetry.space_group_name_H-M   'P 1'
#
loop_
_entity.id
_entity.type
_entity.pdbx_description
1 polymer ?
#
loop_
_entity_poly.entity_id
_entity_poly.type
_entity_poly.pdbx_seq_one_letter_code
_entity_poly.pdbx_strand_id
1 'polypeptide(L)'
;MNDSNNIQLPVNTDNSVVGTAPVSSDTLVFKSGDFGAKYRLVRKIPKAQLIIMKPRIKPFVDHGYNIQVDSSELKLQVIQNVDKVFHEPGKELKSTVFSFAHDGINDSYHVSLHKGGLMITPDTKSAADFVDNHRDVVVGESIAYSVNKLSVNGDSLKTIYIKFNN
;
A
#
# COMPACT_ATOMS: atom_id res chain seq x y z
N MET A 1 -25.62 21.10 -6.67
CA MET A 1 -24.21 21.52 -6.76
C MET A 1 -23.42 20.36 -6.22
N ASN A 2 -22.76 19.62 -7.10
CA ASN A 2 -22.00 18.41 -6.75
C ASN A 2 -20.52 18.84 -6.76
N ASP A 3 -19.99 19.19 -5.59
CA ASP A 3 -18.57 19.42 -5.43
C ASP A 3 -17.89 18.05 -5.37
N SER A 4 -17.55 17.54 -6.55
CA SER A 4 -16.67 16.39 -6.70
C SER A 4 -15.28 16.79 -6.20
N ASN A 5 -14.99 16.47 -4.93
CA ASN A 5 -13.65 16.55 -4.35
C ASN A 5 -12.73 15.64 -5.18
N ASN A 6 -12.07 16.25 -6.15
CA ASN A 6 -11.07 15.63 -6.99
C ASN A 6 -9.83 15.48 -6.11
N ILE A 7 -9.64 14.31 -5.49
CA ILE A 7 -8.42 14.02 -4.73
C ILE A 7 -7.29 13.98 -5.76
N GLN A 8 -6.44 15.00 -5.73
CA GLN A 8 -5.24 15.03 -6.55
C GLN A 8 -4.25 14.04 -5.94
N LEU A 9 -4.19 12.86 -6.55
CA LEU A 9 -3.34 11.78 -6.10
C LEU A 9 -1.85 12.10 -6.37
N PRO A 10 -0.95 11.52 -5.57
CA PRO A 10 0.45 11.90 -5.58
C PRO A 10 1.15 11.69 -6.92
N VAL A 11 2.10 12.59 -7.23
CA VAL A 11 2.96 12.53 -8.41
C VAL A 11 4.37 12.17 -7.94
N ASN A 12 4.86 10.99 -8.31
CA ASN A 12 6.21 10.57 -7.96
C ASN A 12 7.26 11.29 -8.83
N THR A 13 8.32 11.82 -8.21
CA THR A 13 9.44 12.49 -8.88
C THR A 13 10.31 11.56 -9.73
N ASP A 14 10.19 10.23 -9.57
CA ASP A 14 10.95 9.20 -10.29
C ASP A 14 10.13 8.42 -11.34
N ASN A 15 9.05 9.02 -11.86
CA ASN A 15 8.45 8.65 -13.14
C ASN A 15 7.87 7.22 -13.28
N SER A 16 7.13 6.67 -12.30
CA SER A 16 6.38 5.42 -12.59
C SER A 16 5.17 5.03 -11.73
N VAL A 17 4.62 5.83 -10.81
CA VAL A 17 3.31 5.46 -10.23
C VAL A 17 2.43 6.69 -10.10
N VAL A 18 1.27 6.65 -10.76
CA VAL A 18 0.17 7.59 -10.54
C VAL A 18 -1.01 6.75 -10.09
N GLY A 19 -1.34 6.83 -8.79
CA GLY A 19 -2.65 6.43 -8.31
C GLY A 19 -3.72 7.23 -9.05
N THR A 20 -4.71 6.54 -9.62
CA THR A 20 -5.96 7.14 -10.10
C THR A 20 -7.10 6.42 -9.40
N ALA A 21 -7.89 7.15 -8.63
CA ALA A 21 -9.13 6.63 -8.07
C ALA A 21 -10.23 6.80 -9.12
N PRO A 22 -10.87 5.73 -9.61
CA PRO A 22 -12.17 5.85 -10.25
C PRO A 22 -13.17 6.41 -9.23
N VAL A 23 -13.85 7.49 -9.61
CA VAL A 23 -14.72 8.37 -8.79
C VAL A 23 -15.98 7.66 -8.22
N SER A 24 -16.09 6.33 -8.28
CA SER A 24 -17.30 5.60 -7.85
C SER A 24 -17.13 4.14 -7.43
N SER A 25 -15.90 3.65 -7.24
CA SER A 25 -15.70 2.25 -6.82
C SER A 25 -14.73 2.16 -5.67
N ASP A 26 -14.96 1.22 -4.74
CA ASP A 26 -14.03 0.78 -3.67
C ASP A 26 -12.72 0.21 -4.22
N THR A 27 -12.29 0.60 -5.42
CA THR A 27 -11.15 0.10 -6.16
C THR A 27 -10.27 1.26 -6.56
N LEU A 28 -9.01 1.25 -6.11
CA LEU A 28 -7.96 2.17 -6.52
C LEU A 28 -7.13 1.53 -7.65
N VAL A 29 -6.74 2.31 -8.64
CA VAL A 29 -5.92 1.83 -9.77
C VAL A 29 -4.63 2.62 -9.84
N PHE A 30 -3.51 1.94 -9.69
CA PHE A 30 -2.17 2.51 -9.74
C PHE A 30 -1.52 2.08 -11.04
N LYS A 31 -1.15 3.05 -11.87
CA LYS A 31 -0.53 2.78 -13.18
C LYS A 31 0.96 3.03 -13.12
N SER A 32 1.73 2.12 -13.72
CA SER A 32 3.16 2.26 -13.91
C SER A 32 3.54 1.99 -15.36
N GLY A 33 4.51 2.76 -15.86
CA GLY A 33 5.12 2.52 -17.17
C GLY A 33 5.88 1.18 -17.24
N ASP A 34 6.23 0.59 -16.09
CA ASP A 34 6.84 -0.73 -15.99
C ASP A 34 6.66 -1.31 -14.56
N PHE A 35 5.65 -2.18 -14.34
CA PHE A 35 5.65 -3.09 -13.17
C PHE A 35 6.63 -4.27 -13.36
N GLY A 36 7.53 -4.14 -14.34
CA GLY A 36 8.52 -5.12 -14.73
C GLY A 36 7.94 -6.15 -15.69
N ALA A 37 8.71 -6.46 -16.74
CA ALA A 37 8.53 -7.63 -17.62
C ALA A 37 8.47 -9.00 -16.89
N LYS A 38 8.56 -9.03 -15.55
CA LYS A 38 8.49 -10.22 -14.68
C LYS A 38 7.05 -10.63 -14.31
N TYR A 39 6.06 -9.76 -14.48
CA TYR A 39 4.64 -10.10 -14.29
C TYR A 39 3.91 -10.18 -15.63
N ARG A 40 4.30 -11.13 -16.49
CA ARG A 40 3.56 -11.48 -17.71
C ARG A 40 2.18 -12.13 -17.42
N LEU A 41 1.87 -12.37 -16.15
CA LEU A 41 0.65 -13.03 -15.68
C LEU A 41 0.00 -12.19 -14.58
N VAL A 42 -1.30 -11.97 -14.74
CA VAL A 42 -2.15 -11.32 -13.72
C VAL A 42 -2.06 -12.14 -12.43
N ARG A 43 -1.58 -11.52 -11.35
CA ARG A 43 -1.62 -12.09 -10.01
C ARG A 43 -2.81 -11.54 -9.26
N LYS A 44 -3.59 -12.43 -8.66
CA LYS A 44 -4.72 -12.09 -7.79
C LYS A 44 -4.41 -12.54 -6.37
N ILE A 45 -4.44 -11.62 -5.42
CA ILE A 45 -4.30 -11.90 -3.99
C ILE A 45 -5.64 -11.52 -3.36
N PRO A 46 -6.56 -12.49 -3.21
CA PRO A 46 -7.84 -12.22 -2.57
C PRO A 46 -7.66 -12.09 -1.06
N LYS A 47 -8.45 -11.23 -0.44
CA LYS A 47 -8.55 -11.10 1.03
C LYS A 47 -7.23 -10.84 1.75
N ALA A 48 -6.35 -10.04 1.16
CA ALA A 48 -5.19 -9.52 1.87
C ALA A 48 -5.65 -8.69 3.08
N GLN A 49 -5.06 -8.89 4.26
CA GLN A 49 -5.46 -8.17 5.49
C GLN A 49 -4.65 -6.89 5.65
N LEU A 50 -5.30 -5.78 6.02
CA LEU A 50 -4.64 -4.59 6.53
C LEU A 50 -4.63 -4.61 8.06
N ILE A 51 -3.43 -4.56 8.65
CA ILE A 51 -3.22 -4.55 10.09
C ILE A 51 -2.61 -3.21 10.51
N ILE A 52 -3.22 -2.58 11.50
CA ILE A 52 -2.76 -1.31 12.06
C ILE A 52 -2.05 -1.56 13.39
N MET A 53 -0.82 -1.09 13.50
CA MET A 53 0.02 -1.20 14.69
C MET A 53 0.37 0.22 15.17
N LYS A 54 -0.36 0.71 16.17
CA LYS A 54 -0.12 2.05 16.77
C LYS A 54 0.55 1.94 18.14
N PRO A 55 1.37 2.93 18.54
CA PRO A 55 1.87 3.06 19.90
C PRO A 55 0.77 2.87 20.95
N ARG A 56 1.01 1.99 21.92
CA ARG A 56 0.14 1.79 23.10
C ARG A 56 -1.29 1.31 22.76
N ILE A 57 -1.56 0.93 21.52
CA ILE A 57 -2.84 0.36 21.08
C ILE A 57 -2.57 -1.07 20.61
N LYS A 58 -3.41 -2.02 21.04
CA LYS A 58 -3.29 -3.41 20.58
C LYS A 58 -3.46 -3.45 19.05
N PRO A 59 -2.58 -4.14 18.30
CA PRO A 59 -2.74 -4.31 16.86
C PRO A 59 -4.13 -4.87 16.50
N PHE A 60 -4.70 -4.38 15.40
CA PHE A 60 -6.01 -4.81 14.93
C PHE A 60 -6.07 -4.87 13.40
N VAL A 61 -6.95 -5.74 12.88
CA VAL A 61 -7.26 -5.81 11.46
C VAL A 61 -8.31 -4.75 11.13
N ASP A 62 -7.94 -3.76 10.33
CA ASP A 62 -8.82 -2.66 9.93
C ASP A 62 -9.84 -3.14 8.89
N HIS A 63 -9.37 -3.35 7.66
CA HIS A 63 -10.12 -3.94 6.56
C HIS A 63 -9.19 -4.84 5.73
N GLY A 64 -9.59 -5.24 4.53
CA GLY A 64 -8.69 -5.96 3.64
C GLY A 64 -8.85 -5.59 2.18
N TYR A 65 -8.12 -6.28 1.31
CA TYR A 65 -8.05 -5.97 -0.11
C TYR A 65 -8.18 -7.21 -0.99
N ASN A 66 -8.84 -7.06 -2.13
CA ASN A 66 -8.53 -7.89 -3.30
C ASN A 66 -7.50 -7.14 -4.14
N ILE A 67 -6.30 -7.70 -4.22
CA ILE A 67 -5.18 -7.10 -4.95
C ILE A 67 -5.06 -7.81 -6.30
N GLN A 68 -5.00 -7.04 -7.37
CA GLN A 68 -4.65 -7.54 -8.70
C GLN A 68 -3.42 -6.79 -9.20
N VAL A 69 -2.40 -7.52 -9.62
CA VAL A 69 -1.16 -6.98 -10.19
C VAL A 69 -0.95 -7.57 -11.56
N ASP A 70 -0.74 -6.73 -12.56
CA ASP A 70 -0.25 -7.13 -13.88
C ASP A 70 0.97 -6.28 -14.29
N SER A 71 1.36 -6.37 -15.56
CA SER A 71 2.56 -5.69 -16.08
C SER A 71 2.44 -4.17 -16.13
N SER A 72 1.23 -3.61 -16.04
CA SER A 72 0.94 -2.19 -16.28
C SER A 72 0.13 -1.51 -15.18
N GLU A 73 -0.64 -2.29 -14.42
CA GLU A 73 -1.49 -1.77 -13.36
C GLU A 73 -1.48 -2.64 -12.09
N LEU A 74 -1.67 -1.96 -10.97
CA LEU A 74 -2.09 -2.52 -9.70
C LEU A 74 -3.52 -2.04 -9.43
N LYS A 75 -4.43 -2.97 -9.15
CA LYS A 75 -5.78 -2.67 -8.66
C LYS A 75 -5.91 -3.11 -7.21
N LEU A 76 -6.42 -2.22 -6.38
CA LEU A 76 -6.62 -2.43 -4.96
C LEU A 76 -8.10 -2.23 -4.66
N GLN A 77 -8.86 -3.31 -4.52
CA GLN A 77 -10.26 -3.26 -4.12
C GLN A 77 -10.40 -3.45 -2.61
N VAL A 78 -10.90 -2.44 -1.90
CA VAL A 78 -11.20 -2.48 -0.46
C VAL A 78 -12.36 -3.45 -0.22
N ILE A 79 -12.21 -4.31 0.79
CA ILE A 79 -13.23 -5.25 1.24
C ILE A 79 -13.29 -5.26 2.78
N GLN A 80 -14.50 -5.44 3.32
CA GLN A 80 -14.72 -5.45 4.77
C GLN A 80 -14.65 -6.86 5.38
N ASN A 81 -14.98 -7.88 4.59
CA ASN A 81 -15.11 -9.26 5.05
C ASN A 81 -13.79 -10.03 4.91
N VAL A 82 -12.88 -9.79 5.85
CA VAL A 82 -11.63 -10.55 6.03
C VAL A 82 -11.56 -11.15 7.43
N ASP A 83 -10.70 -12.16 7.59
CA ASP A 83 -10.35 -12.68 8.91
C ASP A 83 -9.84 -11.53 9.80
N LYS A 84 -10.21 -11.51 11.08
CA LYS A 84 -9.82 -10.50 12.06
C LYS A 84 -8.69 -10.97 12.99
N VAL A 85 -8.14 -12.16 12.73
CA VAL A 85 -7.00 -12.69 13.48
C VAL A 85 -5.72 -11.95 13.09
N PHE A 86 -5.06 -11.41 14.12
CA PHE A 86 -3.73 -10.80 14.01
C PHE A 86 -2.65 -11.89 14.05
N HIS A 87 -1.71 -11.81 13.10
CA HIS A 87 -0.49 -12.61 13.07
C HIS A 87 0.71 -11.67 13.11
N GLU A 88 1.68 -11.96 13.96
CA GLU A 88 2.92 -11.18 14.04
C GLU A 88 3.68 -11.21 12.69
N PRO A 89 4.29 -10.09 12.25
CA PRO A 89 5.01 -10.02 10.98
C PRO A 89 6.24 -10.94 10.95
N GLY A 90 6.84 -11.23 12.10
CA GLY A 90 8.05 -12.05 12.21
C GLY A 90 9.30 -11.34 11.67
N LYS A 91 10.34 -12.12 11.34
CA LYS A 91 11.66 -11.60 10.94
C LYS A 91 11.61 -10.81 9.64
N GLU A 92 12.27 -9.65 9.61
CA GLU A 92 12.56 -8.89 8.38
C GLU A 92 13.47 -9.68 7.44
N LEU A 93 13.14 -9.66 6.15
CA LEU A 93 13.86 -10.33 5.08
C LEU A 93 14.60 -9.33 4.19
N LYS A 94 13.94 -8.22 3.84
CA LYS A 94 14.47 -7.13 3.00
C LYS A 94 13.74 -5.84 3.34
N SER A 95 14.35 -4.69 3.03
CA SER A 95 13.68 -3.41 3.16
C SER A 95 14.17 -2.39 2.14
N THR A 96 13.40 -1.32 1.99
CA THR A 96 13.65 -0.19 1.11
C THR A 96 12.97 1.05 1.69
N VAL A 97 13.26 2.21 1.13
CA VAL A 97 12.56 3.46 1.42
C VAL A 97 11.88 3.89 0.13
N PHE A 98 10.65 4.36 0.24
CA PHE A 98 9.96 5.04 -0.84
C PHE A 98 9.44 6.37 -0.34
N SER A 99 9.36 7.33 -1.25
CA SER A 99 8.77 8.63 -0.98
C SER A 99 7.91 9.02 -2.18
N PHE A 100 6.88 9.80 -1.93
CA PHE A 100 6.07 10.39 -2.99
C PHE A 100 5.56 11.76 -2.55
N ALA A 101 5.34 12.63 -3.54
CA ALA A 101 4.85 13.97 -3.30
C ALA A 101 3.31 14.03 -3.41
N HIS A 102 2.66 14.62 -2.41
CA HIS A 102 1.23 14.97 -2.39
C HIS A 102 1.09 16.39 -1.83
N ASP A 103 0.20 17.21 -2.39
CA ASP A 103 -0.07 18.59 -1.91
C ASP A 103 1.19 19.45 -1.64
N GLY A 104 2.27 19.22 -2.40
CA GLY A 104 3.56 19.92 -2.23
C GLY A 104 4.43 19.40 -1.08
N ILE A 105 3.99 18.39 -0.34
CA ILE A 105 4.72 17.67 0.70
C ILE A 105 5.29 16.38 0.11
N ASN A 106 6.56 16.09 0.38
CA ASN A 106 7.17 14.81 0.04
C ASN A 106 7.31 13.96 1.30
N ASP A 107 6.43 12.96 1.45
CA ASP A 107 6.45 12.07 2.59
C ASP A 107 7.20 10.78 2.26
N SER A 108 7.97 10.31 3.25
CA SER A 108 8.80 9.12 3.15
C SER A 108 8.30 8.01 4.07
N TYR A 109 8.49 6.78 3.59
CA TYR A 109 8.05 5.57 4.24
C TYR A 109 9.11 4.49 4.09
N HIS A 110 9.48 3.87 5.20
CA HIS A 110 10.24 2.63 5.21
C HIS A 110 9.31 1.46 4.92
N VAL A 111 9.66 0.64 3.93
CA VAL A 111 8.92 -0.57 3.58
C VAL A 111 9.81 -1.78 3.72
N SER A 112 9.36 -2.73 4.52
CA SER A 112 10.07 -3.96 4.82
C SER A 112 9.23 -5.18 4.48
N LEU A 113 9.85 -6.16 3.83
CA LEU A 113 9.30 -7.48 3.64
C LEU A 113 9.65 -8.32 4.87
N HIS A 114 8.63 -8.83 5.55
CA HIS A 114 8.77 -9.78 6.65
C HIS A 114 8.25 -11.17 6.24
N LYS A 115 8.56 -12.19 7.04
CA LYS A 115 8.04 -13.56 6.83
C LYS A 115 6.50 -13.60 6.76
N GLY A 116 5.83 -12.77 7.56
CA GLY A 116 4.37 -12.72 7.67
C GLY A 116 3.68 -11.75 6.72
N GLY A 117 4.41 -10.86 6.04
CA GLY A 117 3.81 -9.89 5.13
C GLY A 117 4.66 -8.66 4.84
N LEU A 118 4.05 -7.67 4.17
CA LEU A 118 4.67 -6.38 3.87
C LEU A 118 4.37 -5.39 5.00
N MET A 119 5.40 -4.74 5.55
CA MET A 119 5.25 -3.70 6.56
C MET A 119 5.61 -2.34 5.99
N ILE A 120 4.77 -1.35 6.28
CA ILE A 120 4.91 0.05 5.90
C ILE A 120 5.03 0.87 7.18
N THR A 121 6.08 1.66 7.29
CA THR A 121 6.37 2.49 8.45
C THR A 121 6.55 3.94 8.00
N PRO A 122 5.71 4.88 8.42
CA PRO A 122 5.92 6.30 8.13
C PRO A 122 7.19 6.82 8.80
N ASP A 123 8.04 7.52 8.06
CA ASP A 123 9.33 8.02 8.57
C ASP A 123 9.18 9.32 9.37
N THR A 124 8.10 10.08 9.12
CA THR A 124 7.85 11.38 9.74
C THR A 124 6.45 11.46 10.33
N LYS A 125 6.24 12.46 11.19
CA LYS A 125 4.90 12.79 11.69
C LYS A 125 3.94 13.18 10.56
N SER A 126 4.41 13.95 9.57
CA SER A 126 3.62 14.31 8.39
C SER A 126 3.15 13.06 7.65
N ALA A 127 4.07 12.13 7.38
CA ALA A 127 3.76 10.87 6.71
C ALA A 127 2.77 10.01 7.51
N ALA A 128 2.88 10.00 8.84
CA ALA A 128 1.94 9.31 9.72
C ALA A 128 0.54 9.94 9.70
N ASP A 129 0.47 11.28 9.74
CA ASP A 129 -0.80 12.01 9.67
C ASP A 129 -1.48 11.83 8.30
N PHE A 130 -0.71 11.78 7.21
CA PHE A 130 -1.21 11.46 5.88
C PHE A 130 -1.77 10.03 5.81
N VAL A 131 -1.02 9.04 6.34
CA VAL A 131 -1.48 7.65 6.39
C VAL A 131 -2.80 7.54 7.13
N ASP A 132 -3.00 8.24 8.23
CA ASP A 132 -4.24 8.12 8.99
C ASP A 132 -5.50 8.50 8.20
N ASN A 133 -5.37 9.35 7.18
CA ASN A 133 -6.47 9.81 6.32
C ASN A 133 -6.48 9.12 4.94
N HIS A 134 -5.35 8.56 4.50
CA HIS A 134 -5.14 8.06 3.14
C HIS A 134 -4.46 6.68 3.09
N ARG A 135 -4.79 5.79 4.04
CA ARG A 135 -4.17 4.46 4.18
C ARG A 135 -4.12 3.68 2.88
N ASP A 136 -5.23 3.64 2.16
CA ASP A 136 -5.37 2.81 0.96
C ASP A 136 -4.46 3.29 -0.18
N VAL A 137 -4.26 4.61 -0.28
CA VAL A 137 -3.31 5.24 -1.21
C VAL A 137 -1.91 4.81 -0.84
N VAL A 138 -1.51 4.96 0.42
CA VAL A 138 -0.16 4.59 0.88
C VAL A 138 0.11 3.11 0.70
N VAL A 139 -0.86 2.25 0.97
CA VAL A 139 -0.75 0.81 0.74
C VAL A 139 -0.53 0.51 -0.74
N GLY A 140 -1.35 1.08 -1.63
CA GLY A 140 -1.22 0.87 -3.06
C GLY A 140 0.13 1.35 -3.62
N GLU A 141 0.55 2.56 -3.26
CA GLU A 141 1.86 3.11 -3.64
C GLU A 141 3.01 2.23 -3.11
N SER A 142 2.91 1.75 -1.86
CA SER A 142 3.91 0.86 -1.26
C SER A 142 4.01 -0.47 -2.01
N ILE A 143 2.88 -1.08 -2.36
CA ILE A 143 2.85 -2.35 -3.11
C ILE A 143 3.42 -2.12 -4.51
N ALA A 144 2.96 -1.08 -5.20
CA ALA A 144 3.41 -0.72 -6.53
C ALA A 144 4.94 -0.57 -6.58
N TYR A 145 5.50 0.15 -5.61
CA TYR A 145 6.95 0.30 -5.46
C TYR A 145 7.66 -1.02 -5.10
N SER A 146 7.13 -1.77 -4.14
CA SER A 146 7.78 -2.95 -3.57
C SER A 146 7.82 -4.14 -4.53
N VAL A 147 6.77 -4.32 -5.33
CA VAL A 147 6.70 -5.35 -6.37
C VAL A 147 7.89 -5.22 -7.33
N ASN A 148 8.29 -4.00 -7.66
CA ASN A 148 9.45 -3.69 -8.48
C ASN A 148 10.78 -3.81 -7.74
N LYS A 149 10.89 -3.23 -6.54
CA LYS A 149 12.18 -3.07 -5.85
C LYS A 149 12.59 -4.25 -4.97
N LEU A 150 11.63 -4.92 -4.32
CA LEU A 150 11.90 -5.99 -3.37
C LEU A 150 11.69 -7.39 -3.95
N SER A 151 11.18 -7.50 -5.19
CA SER A 151 10.75 -8.76 -5.81
C SER A 151 9.75 -9.53 -4.93
N VAL A 152 8.76 -8.81 -4.39
CA VAL A 152 7.73 -9.36 -3.50
C VAL A 152 6.91 -10.41 -4.27
N ASN A 153 6.76 -11.61 -3.71
CA ASN A 153 5.86 -12.62 -4.27
C ASN A 153 4.42 -12.38 -3.79
N GLY A 154 3.43 -12.95 -4.47
CA GLY A 154 2.02 -12.74 -4.10
C GLY A 154 1.67 -13.21 -2.67
N ASP A 155 2.35 -14.23 -2.15
CA ASP A 155 2.09 -14.74 -0.80
C ASP A 155 2.47 -13.72 0.28
N SER A 156 3.52 -12.94 0.07
CA SER A 156 3.94 -11.87 0.95
C SER A 156 2.97 -10.68 1.01
N LEU A 157 2.02 -10.60 0.07
CA LEU A 157 0.99 -9.56 0.05
C LEU A 157 -0.33 -10.00 0.72
N LYS A 158 -0.39 -11.22 1.30
CA LYS A 158 -1.57 -11.68 2.05
C LYS A 158 -1.82 -10.89 3.34
N THR A 159 -0.78 -10.29 3.91
CA THR A 159 -0.89 -9.42 5.08
C THR A 159 -0.05 -8.17 4.85
N ILE A 160 -0.66 -7.03 5.11
CA ILE A 160 -0.05 -5.71 5.02
C ILE A 160 -0.15 -5.06 6.40
N TYR A 161 0.98 -4.63 6.92
CA TYR A 161 1.07 -3.95 8.20
C TYR A 161 1.36 -2.47 7.97
N ILE A 162 0.65 -1.60 8.68
CA ILE A 162 1.06 -0.21 8.87
C ILE A 162 1.50 -0.07 10.32
N LYS A 163 2.79 0.21 10.50
CA LYS A 163 3.39 0.40 11.82
C LYS A 163 3.69 1.87 12.03
N PHE A 164 3.04 2.47 13.03
CA PHE A 164 3.31 3.84 13.44
C PHE A 164 4.44 3.84 14.47
N ASN A 165 5.41 4.72 14.27
CA ASN A 165 6.47 4.96 15.23
C ASN A 165 5.95 5.81 16.40
N ASN A 166 6.64 5.73 17.55
CA ASN A 166 6.40 6.58 18.71
C ASN A 166 6.83 8.02 18.47
#